data_AF-A0A359D8E0-F1
#
_entry.id   AF-A0A359D8E0-F1
#
_cell.length_a   1.000
_cell.length_b   1.000
_cell.length_c   1.000
_cell.angle_alpha   90.00
_cell.angle_beta   90.00
_cell.angle_gamma   90.00
#
_symmetry.space_group_name_H-M   'P 1'
#
loop_
_entity.id
_entity.type
_entity.pdbx_description
1 polymer ?
#
loop_
_entity_poly.entity_id
_entity_poly.type
_entity_poly.pdbx_seq_one_letter_code
_entity_poly.pdbx_strand_id
1 'polypeptide(L)'
;MFVLLESSDRAFIEHLQNRLSGRGINCLVSELGTTADGQPHFAIQLPLYSQMAQARTLLYRSWAFAADVHPEFLDALRQLRHEPHSQLMRWLTSPWALRASAIGFGLVLLSYALEALLR
;
A
#
# COMPACT_ATOMS: atom_id res chain seq x y z
N MET A 1 1.99 17.40 -8.94
CA MET A 1 0.96 16.35 -9.14
C MET A 1 1.46 15.09 -8.46
N PHE A 2 0.65 14.42 -7.65
CA PHE A 2 1.09 13.27 -6.84
C PHE A 2 0.40 12.00 -7.32
N VAL A 3 1.17 10.94 -7.55
CA VAL A 3 0.63 9.63 -7.96
C VAL A 3 0.14 8.87 -6.74
N LEU A 4 -1.08 8.33 -6.81
CA LEU A 4 -1.71 7.53 -5.75
C LEU A 4 -1.67 6.04 -6.05
N LEU A 5 -1.93 5.70 -7.30
CA LEU A 5 -2.09 4.33 -7.76
C LEU A 5 -1.74 4.29 -9.24
N GLU A 6 -1.10 3.19 -9.65
CA GLU A 6 -0.82 2.89 -11.04
C GLU A 6 -1.43 1.54 -11.41
N SER A 7 -1.86 1.41 -12.66
CA SER A 7 -2.37 0.15 -13.20
C SER A 7 -2.28 0.16 -14.72
N SER A 8 -2.00 -1.01 -15.30
CA SER A 8 -2.10 -1.26 -16.73
C SER A 8 -3.54 -1.52 -17.18
N ASP A 9 -4.49 -1.74 -16.26
CA ASP A 9 -5.91 -1.88 -16.58
C ASP A 9 -6.61 -0.51 -16.54
N ARG A 10 -6.99 -0.03 -17.72
CA ARG A 10 -7.70 1.24 -17.90
C ARG A 10 -9.09 1.24 -17.28
N ALA A 11 -9.86 0.17 -17.45
CA ALA A 11 -11.24 0.14 -16.97
C ALA A 11 -11.27 0.14 -15.44
N PHE A 12 -10.36 -0.60 -14.82
CA PHE A 12 -10.18 -0.62 -13.38
C PHE A 12 -9.80 0.78 -12.82
N ILE A 13 -8.83 1.45 -13.43
CA ILE A 13 -8.33 2.72 -12.91
C ILE A 13 -9.34 3.86 -13.06
N GLU A 14 -10.07 3.89 -14.19
CA GLU A 14 -11.16 4.84 -14.43
C GLU A 14 -12.33 4.59 -13.47
N HIS A 15 -12.67 3.32 -13.21
CA HIS A 15 -13.67 2.97 -12.22
C HIS A 15 -13.29 3.49 -10.84
N LEU A 16 -12.06 3.23 -10.38
CA LEU A 16 -11.59 3.71 -9.09
C LEU A 16 -11.54 5.24 -9.00
N GLN A 17 -11.11 5.93 -10.05
CA GLN A 17 -11.10 7.39 -10.09
C GLN A 17 -12.52 7.96 -9.96
N ASN A 18 -13.51 7.38 -10.64
CA ASN A 18 -14.90 7.78 -10.52
C ASN A 18 -15.44 7.58 -9.10
N ARG A 19 -15.14 6.44 -8.47
CA ARG A 19 -15.55 6.17 -7.07
C ARG A 19 -14.88 7.11 -6.08
N LEU A 20 -13.59 7.40 -6.25
CA LEU A 20 -12.84 8.34 -5.40
C LEU A 20 -13.39 9.77 -5.54
N SER A 21 -13.65 10.19 -6.77
CA SER A 21 -14.29 11.49 -7.07
C SER A 21 -15.67 11.60 -6.43
N GLY A 22 -16.48 10.53 -6.50
CA GLY A 22 -17.77 10.46 -5.82
C GLY A 22 -17.71 10.54 -4.29
N ARG A 23 -16.53 10.32 -3.69
CA ARG A 23 -16.26 10.49 -2.25
C ARG A 23 -15.56 11.82 -1.93
N GLY A 24 -15.47 12.74 -2.90
CA GLY A 24 -14.89 14.08 -2.73
C GLY A 24 -13.38 14.15 -2.89
N ILE A 25 -12.72 13.08 -3.37
CA ILE A 25 -11.30 13.10 -3.69
C ILE A 25 -11.11 13.70 -5.10
N ASN A 26 -10.41 14.83 -5.19
CA ASN A 26 -10.08 15.41 -6.48
C ASN A 26 -8.93 14.62 -7.10
N CYS A 27 -9.24 13.82 -8.13
CA CYS A 27 -8.27 12.97 -8.78
C CYS A 27 -8.53 12.81 -10.28
N LEU A 28 -7.46 12.56 -11.02
CA LEU A 28 -7.40 12.52 -12.48
C LEU A 28 -6.78 11.19 -12.90
N VAL A 29 -7.21 10.60 -14.01
CA VAL A 29 -6.43 9.53 -14.66
C VAL A 29 -5.52 10.16 -15.70
N SER A 30 -4.24 9.77 -15.70
CA SER A 30 -3.28 10.12 -16.74
C SER A 30 -2.60 8.84 -17.24
N GLU A 31 -2.33 8.78 -18.54
CA GLU A 31 -1.39 7.81 -19.10
C GLU A 31 0.03 8.25 -18.72
N LEU A 32 0.79 7.36 -18.09
CA LEU A 32 2.18 7.61 -17.67
C LEU A 32 3.19 7.21 -18.76
N GLY A 33 2.78 6.33 -19.67
CA GLY A 33 3.61 5.78 -20.74
C GLY A 33 3.26 4.33 -20.98
N THR A 34 4.21 3.57 -21.53
CA THR A 34 4.05 2.13 -21.79
C THR A 34 4.93 1.30 -20.86
N THR A 35 4.45 0.13 -20.46
CA THR A 35 5.22 -0.88 -19.73
C THR A 35 6.31 -1.49 -20.63
N ALA A 36 7.22 -2.28 -20.05
CA ALA A 36 8.25 -3.00 -20.80
C ALA A 36 7.65 -3.96 -21.87
N ASP A 37 6.40 -4.39 -21.66
CA ASP A 37 5.65 -5.25 -22.57
C ASP A 37 4.88 -4.47 -23.66
N GLY A 38 5.05 -3.15 -23.71
CA GLY A 38 4.41 -2.26 -24.68
C GLY A 38 2.95 -1.93 -24.37
N GLN A 39 2.42 -2.34 -23.20
CA GLN A 39 1.05 -2.03 -22.79
C GLN A 39 0.97 -0.62 -22.19
N PRO A 40 -0.11 0.14 -22.43
CA PRO A 40 -0.28 1.45 -21.80
C PRO A 40 -0.41 1.30 -20.29
N HIS A 41 0.22 2.23 -19.56
CA HIS A 41 0.27 2.27 -18.11
C HIS A 41 -0.38 3.56 -17.62
N PHE A 42 -1.35 3.43 -16.73
CA PHE A 42 -2.17 4.54 -16.26
C PHE A 42 -1.92 4.82 -14.78
N ALA A 43 -2.18 6.05 -14.36
CA ALA A 43 -2.14 6.43 -12.96
C ALA A 43 -3.29 7.32 -12.54
N ILE A 44 -3.73 7.12 -11.30
CA ILE A 44 -4.56 8.08 -10.58
C ILE A 44 -3.64 9.12 -9.94
N GLN A 45 -3.83 10.36 -10.32
CA GLN A 45 -3.07 11.50 -9.85
C GLN A 45 -3.95 12.42 -9.01
N LEU A 46 -3.42 12.86 -7.88
CA LEU A 46 -4.02 13.92 -7.07
C LEU A 46 -3.34 15.26 -7.37
N PRO A 47 -4.12 16.33 -7.60
CA PRO A 47 -3.59 17.68 -7.65
C PRO A 47 -3.05 18.12 -6.28
N LEU A 48 -3.72 17.72 -5.20
CA LEU A 48 -3.44 18.16 -3.84
C LEU A 48 -2.92 17.00 -2.97
N TYR A 49 -1.75 17.17 -2.38
CA TYR A 49 -1.17 16.17 -1.47
C TYR A 49 -2.00 15.96 -0.21
N SER A 50 -2.72 16.99 0.26
CA SER A 50 -3.55 16.92 1.47
C SER A 50 -4.60 15.81 1.42
N GLN A 51 -5.05 15.42 0.22
CA GLN A 51 -6.04 14.37 0.02
C GLN A 51 -5.43 12.96 -0.05
N MET A 52 -4.09 12.84 -0.11
CA MET A 52 -3.39 11.56 -0.27
C MET A 52 -3.72 10.58 0.86
N ALA A 53 -3.67 11.02 2.11
CA ALA A 53 -3.95 10.16 3.26
C ALA A 53 -5.40 9.65 3.26
N GLN A 54 -6.35 10.52 2.92
CA GLN A 54 -7.76 10.17 2.82
C GLN A 54 -8.01 9.18 1.67
N ALA A 55 -7.44 9.44 0.48
CA ALA A 55 -7.57 8.58 -0.68
C ALA A 55 -6.98 7.18 -0.43
N ARG A 56 -5.80 7.09 0.21
CA ARG A 56 -5.22 5.81 0.62
C ARG A 56 -6.09 5.08 1.64
N THR A 57 -6.68 5.80 2.58
CA THR A 57 -7.58 5.20 3.57
C THR A 57 -8.82 4.60 2.90
N LEU A 58 -9.40 5.29 1.91
CA LEU A 58 -10.51 4.77 1.11
C LEU A 58 -10.10 3.53 0.31
N LEU A 59 -9.00 3.60 -0.42
CA LEU A 59 -8.52 2.51 -1.28
C LEU A 59 -8.16 1.25 -0.49
N TYR A 60 -7.39 1.40 0.59
CA TYR A 60 -6.75 0.26 1.26
C TYR A 60 -7.51 -0.22 2.50
N ARG A 61 -8.26 0.65 3.20
CA ARG A 61 -8.84 0.32 4.51
C ARG A 61 -10.36 0.37 4.56
N SER A 62 -11.00 1.22 3.75
CA SER A 62 -12.45 1.38 3.82
C SER A 62 -13.18 0.17 3.23
N TRP A 63 -13.94 -0.53 4.08
CA TRP A 63 -14.86 -1.59 3.65
C TRP A 63 -16.00 -1.04 2.81
N ALA A 64 -16.59 0.08 3.24
CA ALA A 64 -17.69 0.73 2.51
C ALA A 64 -17.27 1.16 1.10
N PHE A 65 -16.02 1.59 0.92
CA PHE A 65 -15.50 1.86 -0.42
C PHE A 65 -15.33 0.58 -1.24
N ALA A 66 -14.92 -0.53 -0.62
CA ALA A 66 -14.74 -1.81 -1.29
C ALA A 66 -16.05 -2.43 -1.76
N ALA A 67 -17.09 -2.35 -0.92
CA ALA A 67 -18.43 -2.86 -1.22
C ALA A 67 -19.08 -2.13 -2.39
N ASP A 68 -18.66 -0.90 -2.63
CA ASP A 68 -19.12 -0.01 -3.68
C ASP A 68 -18.43 -0.23 -5.04
N VAL A 69 -17.38 -1.04 -5.09
CA VAL A 69 -16.65 -1.36 -6.33
C VAL A 69 -17.41 -2.41 -7.12
N HIS A 70 -17.46 -2.22 -8.44
CA HIS A 70 -18.16 -3.13 -9.34
C HIS A 70 -17.57 -4.56 -9.24
N PRO A 71 -18.40 -5.62 -9.25
CA PRO A 71 -17.95 -7.00 -9.00
C PRO A 71 -16.82 -7.47 -9.91
N GLU A 72 -16.80 -7.00 -11.16
CA GLU A 72 -15.74 -7.33 -12.13
C GLU A 72 -14.33 -6.85 -11.71
N PHE A 73 -14.25 -5.82 -10.86
CA PHE A 73 -13.01 -5.21 -10.40
C PHE A 73 -12.62 -5.62 -8.98
N LEU A 74 -13.42 -6.47 -8.31
CA LEU A 74 -13.16 -6.86 -6.93
C LEU A 74 -11.84 -7.61 -6.76
N ASP A 75 -11.49 -8.46 -7.72
CA ASP A 75 -10.25 -9.24 -7.65
C ASP A 75 -9.02 -8.34 -7.84
N ALA A 76 -9.07 -7.39 -8.78
CA ALA A 76 -8.04 -6.37 -8.96
C ALA A 76 -7.89 -5.50 -7.68
N LEU A 77 -9.01 -5.09 -7.07
CA LEU A 77 -8.99 -4.36 -5.80
C LEU A 77 -8.40 -5.18 -4.65
N ARG A 78 -8.72 -6.48 -4.57
CA ARG A 78 -8.15 -7.38 -3.55
C ARG A 78 -6.65 -7.51 -3.71
N GLN A 79 -6.15 -7.70 -4.94
CA GLN A 79 -4.72 -7.76 -5.22
C GLN A 79 -4.02 -6.47 -4.78
N LEU A 80 -4.57 -5.32 -5.17
CA LEU A 80 -4.06 -4.01 -4.77
C LEU A 80 -3.99 -3.85 -3.24
N ARG A 81 -4.98 -4.36 -2.50
CA ARG A 81 -5.01 -4.27 -1.04
C ARG A 81 -4.01 -5.19 -0.33
N HIS A 82 -3.65 -6.30 -0.96
CA HIS A 82 -2.69 -7.26 -0.38
C HIS A 82 -1.24 -6.85 -0.61
N GLU A 83 -0.96 -6.17 -1.73
CA GLU A 83 0.39 -5.73 -2.10
C GLU A 83 1.13 -4.93 -1.02
N PRO A 84 0.54 -3.91 -0.36
CA PRO A 84 1.24 -3.16 0.70
C PRO A 84 1.54 -4.01 1.94
N HIS A 85 0.73 -5.02 2.25
CA HIS A 85 0.96 -5.91 3.39
C HIS A 85 2.18 -6.82 3.14
N SER A 86 2.39 -7.24 1.89
CA SER A 86 3.51 -8.08 1.49
C SER A 86 4.87 -7.36 1.56
N GLN A 87 4.91 -6.05 1.33
CA GLN A 87 6.13 -5.25 1.45
C GLN A 87 6.53 -5.02 2.91
N LEU A 88 5.56 -4.77 3.79
CA LEU A 88 5.78 -4.67 5.23
C LEU A 88 6.30 -5.99 5.82
N MET A 89 5.72 -7.12 5.42
CA MET A 89 6.22 -8.43 5.83
C MET A 89 7.62 -8.70 5.29
N ARG A 90 7.93 -8.38 4.02
CA ARG A 90 9.30 -8.49 3.48
C ARG A 90 10.32 -7.64 4.23
N TRP A 91 9.93 -6.46 4.69
CA TRP A 91 10.79 -5.60 5.50
C TRP A 91 11.03 -6.18 6.91
N LEU A 92 9.97 -6.67 7.56
CA LEU A 92 10.04 -7.32 8.87
C LEU A 92 10.83 -8.64 8.83
N THR A 93 10.73 -9.40 7.75
CA THR A 93 11.51 -10.63 7.53
C THR A 93 12.85 -10.37 6.86
N SER A 94 13.27 -9.10 6.72
CA SER A 94 14.59 -8.81 6.15
C SER A 94 15.69 -9.36 7.07
N PRO A 95 16.81 -9.85 6.51
CA PRO A 95 17.91 -10.41 7.30
C PRO A 95 18.51 -9.38 8.28
N TRP A 96 18.37 -8.09 7.98
CA TRP A 96 18.78 -7.02 8.90
C TRP A 96 17.83 -6.88 10.09
N ALA A 97 16.51 -6.91 9.88
CA ALA A 97 15.51 -6.87 10.95
C ALA A 97 15.64 -8.09 11.89
N LEU A 98 15.90 -9.27 11.33
CA LEU A 98 16.15 -10.49 12.11
C LEU A 98 17.42 -10.38 12.96
N ARG A 99 18.51 -9.82 12.41
CA ARG A 99 19.75 -9.60 13.16
C ARG A 99 19.57 -8.58 14.29
N ALA A 100 18.86 -7.48 14.05
CA ALA A 100 18.57 -6.47 15.07
C ALA A 100 17.72 -7.07 16.21
N SER A 101 16.71 -7.87 15.87
CA SER A 101 15.88 -8.56 16.86
C SER A 101 16.70 -9.57 17.69
N ALA A 102 17.57 -10.35 17.05
CA ALA A 102 18.43 -11.31 17.74
C ALA A 102 19.44 -10.63 18.69
N ILE A 103 20.03 -9.50 18.29
CA ILE A 103 20.93 -8.71 19.15
C ILE A 103 20.17 -8.14 20.34
N GLY A 104 18.96 -7.60 20.12
CA GLY A 104 18.10 -7.09 21.20
C GLY A 104 17.75 -8.17 22.22
N PHE A 105 17.32 -9.35 21.76
CA PHE A 105 17.07 -10.49 22.64
C PHE A 105 18.33 -10.96 23.38
N GLY A 106 19.48 -10.97 22.69
CA GLY A 106 20.77 -11.30 23.28
C GLY A 106 21.12 -10.36 24.43
N LEU A 107 21.00 -9.04 24.23
CA LEU A 107 21.26 -8.05 25.28
C LEU A 107 20.31 -8.19 26.48
N VAL A 108 19.03 -8.45 26.24
CA VAL A 108 18.06 -8.67 27.33
C VAL A 108 18.41 -9.93 28.13
N LEU A 109 18.75 -11.04 27.46
CA LEU A 109 19.15 -12.27 28.14
C LEU A 109 20.46 -12.10 28.91
N LEU A 110 21.41 -11.35 28.36
CA LEU A 110 22.71 -11.09 28.99
C LEU A 110 22.55 -10.18 30.21
N SER A 111 21.67 -9.17 30.11
CA SER A 111 21.26 -8.34 31.24
C SER A 111 20.65 -9.20 32.35
N TYR A 112 19.72 -10.08 32.01
CA TYR A 112 19.05 -10.94 32.99
C TYR A 112 20.00 -11.94 33.64
N ALA A 113 20.92 -12.51 32.87
CA ALA A 113 21.93 -13.43 33.38
C ALA A 113 22.93 -12.73 34.31
N LEU A 114 23.34 -11.51 33.98
CA LEU A 114 24.22 -10.69 34.82
C LEU A 114 23.53 -10.32 36.14
N GLU A 115 22.25 -9.94 36.07
CA GLU A 115 21.44 -9.61 37.24
C GLU A 115 21.20 -10.83 38.14
N ALA A 116 21.05 -12.02 37.56
CA ALA A 116 20.96 -13.28 38.30
C ALA A 116 22.30 -13.72 38.93
N LEU A 117 23.44 -13.35 38.36
CA LEU A 117 24.78 -13.71 38.85
C LEU A 117 25.31 -12.75 39.92
N LEU A 118 24.81 -11.51 39.96
CA LEU A 118 25.14 -10.49 40.95
C LEU A 118 24.29 -10.57 42.24
N ARG A 119 23.33 -11.49 42.30
CA ARG A 119 22.49 -11.80 43.46
C ARG A 119 23.00 -13.02 44.20
#